data_AF-A0A1F7XPR6-F1
#
_entry.id   AF-A0A1F7XPR6-F1
#
_cell.length_a   1.000
_cell.length_b   1.000
_cell.length_c   1.000
_cell.angle_alpha   90.00
_cell.angle_beta   90.00
_cell.angle_gamma   90.00
#
_symmetry.space_group_name_H-M   'P 1'
#
loop_
_entity.id
_entity.type
_entity.pdbx_description
1 polymer ?
#
loop_
_entity_poly.entity_id
_entity_poly.type
_entity_poly.pdbx_seq_one_letter_code
_entity_poly.pdbx_strand_id
1 'polypeptide(L)'
;MAKSKLGAITRRNYLTHNYVGVRRASWLSPYREREFVPSANDLEKIRSYIKNPTHSGIWKLGINLEKKSEIIDNINGVLKNVTRDRFASGQPYFDRLFHLPEMSLIFIFFKILIEGRKNEKDWRQSYYDYEIHRIFISLNETKNQKILRTFTEKYSESIKFFKKNLYKKGFDANLTPNKALLVNNGVYFYEIGDEDENLISKIPYDCVLVSTNREPLEKILSFFNLLKITTSTKLIPVFSPEEEVFSSYIGYLKFSSKYLFRDKSVVGVIENAISEYEDENYNHSVSIVGLGAEELLIEIYENYFRDSAPKKYTLKQLYELIHNNIKNFLRPNMILQNSSSIYANIKILMKKKEGEIQKIEILKTLRLAINIIDGNRKYLETEVNNLRSPGIRDSVFPRTLRGNIEELIANRNKVSHKSRISADYYDTIRTIYCYITLVI
;
A
#
# COMPACT_ATOMS: atom_id res chain seq x y z
N MET A 1 27.81 -18.17 -72.36
CA MET A 1 26.90 -17.11 -71.84
C MET A 1 26.35 -17.55 -70.47
N ALA A 2 25.61 -16.68 -69.78
CA ALA A 2 25.37 -16.74 -68.34
C ALA A 2 24.13 -17.55 -67.88
N LYS A 3 24.10 -17.89 -66.57
CA LYS A 3 22.90 -18.12 -65.70
C LYS A 3 22.07 -19.40 -66.00
N SER A 4 21.20 -19.93 -65.11
CA SER A 4 21.04 -19.93 -63.62
C SER A 4 19.94 -20.99 -63.27
N LYS A 5 19.41 -21.25 -62.06
CA LYS A 5 19.41 -20.62 -60.71
C LYS A 5 18.94 -21.68 -59.66
N LEU A 6 18.82 -21.25 -58.39
CA LEU A 6 18.03 -21.84 -57.28
C LEU A 6 18.55 -23.15 -56.62
N GLY A 7 18.79 -23.07 -55.32
CA GLY A 7 19.16 -24.18 -54.44
C GLY A 7 18.13 -24.44 -53.33
N ALA A 8 18.34 -25.48 -52.53
CA ALA A 8 17.34 -26.04 -51.63
C ALA A 8 17.07 -25.22 -50.35
N ILE A 9 15.85 -25.35 -49.81
CA ILE A 9 15.44 -24.89 -48.49
C ILE A 9 14.90 -26.09 -47.71
N THR A 10 15.58 -26.52 -46.65
CA THR A 10 15.12 -27.59 -45.75
C THR A 10 14.69 -27.02 -44.40
N ARG A 11 13.40 -27.13 -44.07
CA ARG A 11 12.87 -26.81 -42.75
C ARG A 11 13.27 -27.93 -41.76
N ARG A 12 13.67 -27.55 -40.54
CA ARG A 12 13.66 -28.46 -39.37
C ARG A 12 12.94 -27.78 -38.22
N ASN A 13 11.88 -28.42 -37.76
CA ASN A 13 11.17 -28.03 -36.55
C ASN A 13 11.99 -28.46 -35.33
N TYR A 14 12.01 -27.64 -34.29
CA TYR A 14 12.43 -28.05 -32.95
C TYR A 14 11.28 -27.81 -31.98
N LEU A 15 10.75 -28.89 -31.42
CA LEU A 15 9.80 -28.88 -30.31
C LEU A 15 10.30 -29.83 -29.22
N THR A 16 10.24 -29.33 -27.98
CA THR A 16 10.08 -30.08 -26.73
C THR A 16 10.79 -31.44 -26.59
N HIS A 17 11.86 -31.47 -25.78
CA HIS A 17 12.12 -32.57 -24.85
C HIS A 17 12.62 -31.97 -23.53
N ASN A 18 11.80 -32.07 -22.47
CA ASN A 18 12.21 -31.71 -21.13
C ASN A 18 13.10 -32.82 -20.56
N TYR A 19 14.31 -32.47 -20.08
CA TYR A 19 15.11 -33.38 -19.26
C TYR A 19 15.72 -32.66 -18.07
N VAL A 20 15.52 -33.23 -16.88
CA VAL A 20 16.08 -32.72 -15.62
C VAL A 20 17.59 -32.95 -15.62
N GLY A 21 18.38 -31.90 -15.36
CA GLY A 21 19.83 -31.94 -15.52
C GLY A 21 20.56 -31.04 -14.54
N VAL A 22 20.67 -31.44 -13.27
CA VAL A 22 21.52 -30.78 -12.29
C VAL A 22 22.99 -30.90 -12.71
N ARG A 23 23.59 -29.80 -13.18
CA ARG A 23 25.05 -29.70 -13.35
C ARG A 23 25.63 -28.62 -12.46
N ARG A 24 26.32 -29.08 -11.41
CA ARG A 24 27.24 -28.24 -10.62
C ARG A 24 28.32 -27.66 -11.54
N ALA A 25 28.64 -26.38 -11.36
CA ALA A 25 29.86 -25.78 -11.87
C ALA A 25 30.63 -25.16 -10.69
N SER A 26 31.56 -25.93 -10.12
CA SER A 26 32.76 -25.36 -9.49
C SER A 26 33.58 -24.64 -10.58
N TRP A 27 34.44 -23.66 -10.29
CA TRP A 27 35.35 -23.56 -9.15
C TRP A 27 35.51 -22.14 -8.60
N LEU A 28 36.10 -22.06 -7.40
CA LEU A 28 36.42 -20.83 -6.69
C LEU A 28 37.54 -20.04 -7.39
N SER A 29 37.38 -18.72 -7.47
CA SER A 29 38.54 -17.81 -7.44
C SER A 29 38.85 -17.56 -5.95
N PRO A 30 40.10 -17.71 -5.48
CA PRO A 30 40.43 -17.61 -4.05
C PRO A 30 40.31 -16.19 -3.49
N TYR A 31 40.20 -15.17 -4.36
CA TYR A 31 39.81 -13.82 -3.97
C TYR A 31 38.50 -13.43 -4.67
N ARG A 32 37.40 -13.51 -3.92
CA ARG A 32 36.24 -12.65 -4.09
C ARG A 32 35.95 -12.00 -2.74
N GLU A 33 35.89 -10.67 -2.73
CA GLU A 33 35.04 -9.96 -1.76
C GLU A 33 33.65 -10.60 -1.81
N ARG A 34 32.93 -10.71 -0.69
CA ARG A 34 31.62 -11.38 -0.67
C ARG A 34 30.60 -10.57 -1.47
N GLU A 35 30.55 -10.81 -2.78
CA GLU A 35 29.65 -10.15 -3.70
C GLU A 35 28.23 -10.31 -3.18
N PHE A 36 27.56 -9.22 -2.81
CA PHE A 36 26.16 -9.28 -2.40
C PHE A 36 25.33 -9.86 -3.56
N VAL A 37 24.83 -11.07 -3.37
CA VAL A 37 23.84 -11.71 -4.22
C VAL A 37 22.55 -11.72 -3.39
N PRO A 38 21.47 -11.07 -3.84
CA PRO A 38 20.18 -11.15 -3.15
C PRO A 38 19.75 -12.61 -3.07
N SER A 39 19.05 -13.02 -2.00
CA SER A 39 18.56 -14.40 -1.96
C SER A 39 17.51 -14.61 -3.06
N ALA A 40 17.34 -15.86 -3.50
CA ALA A 40 16.26 -16.20 -4.43
C ALA A 40 14.89 -15.79 -3.86
N ASN A 41 14.72 -15.90 -2.54
CA ASN A 41 13.54 -15.49 -1.79
C ASN A 41 13.31 -13.97 -1.82
N ASP A 42 14.36 -13.14 -1.71
CA ASP A 42 14.24 -11.67 -1.86
C ASP A 42 13.79 -11.29 -3.28
N LEU A 43 14.41 -11.92 -4.29
CA LEU A 43 14.09 -11.69 -5.70
C LEU A 43 12.66 -12.14 -6.04
N GLU A 44 12.22 -13.25 -5.48
CA GLU A 44 10.85 -13.77 -5.64
C GLU A 44 9.85 -12.85 -4.94
N LYS A 45 10.06 -12.54 -3.66
CA LYS A 45 9.21 -11.64 -2.85
C LYS A 45 8.97 -10.28 -3.48
N ILE A 46 10.01 -9.65 -4.08
CA ILE A 46 9.85 -8.37 -4.77
C ILE A 46 9.11 -8.55 -6.10
N ARG A 47 9.37 -9.64 -6.86
CA ARG A 47 8.70 -9.91 -8.14
C ARG A 47 7.22 -10.29 -8.00
N SER A 48 6.84 -11.01 -6.95
CA SER A 48 5.42 -11.25 -6.65
C SER A 48 4.75 -9.94 -6.24
N TYR A 49 5.37 -9.16 -5.35
CA TYR A 49 4.86 -7.84 -4.93
C TYR A 49 4.65 -6.86 -6.11
N ILE A 50 5.61 -6.68 -7.03
CA ILE A 50 5.42 -5.74 -8.17
C ILE A 50 4.29 -6.23 -9.10
N LYS A 51 4.07 -7.55 -9.22
CA LYS A 51 2.97 -8.10 -10.03
C LYS A 51 1.61 -8.03 -9.36
N ASN A 52 1.59 -8.12 -8.03
CA ASN A 52 0.41 -8.05 -7.18
C ASN A 52 0.89 -7.81 -5.74
N PRO A 53 0.64 -6.65 -5.13
CA PRO A 53 1.12 -6.38 -3.78
C PRO A 53 0.55 -7.43 -2.82
N THR A 54 1.43 -8.33 -2.36
CA THR A 54 1.09 -9.52 -1.57
C THR A 54 2.13 -9.84 -0.47
N HIS A 55 3.20 -9.03 -0.34
CA HIS A 55 4.22 -9.23 0.68
C HIS A 55 4.60 -7.94 1.42
N SER A 56 4.60 -8.00 2.74
CA SER A 56 5.01 -6.94 3.65
C SER A 56 6.53 -6.83 3.82
N GLY A 57 7.03 -5.69 4.30
CA GLY A 57 8.46 -5.50 4.56
C GLY A 57 9.24 -5.37 3.25
N ILE A 58 8.78 -4.45 2.41
CA ILE A 58 9.45 -3.90 1.23
C ILE A 58 9.53 -2.38 1.47
N TRP A 59 10.54 -1.72 0.93
CA TRP A 59 10.70 -0.27 0.94
C TRP A 59 10.45 0.27 -0.47
N LYS A 60 9.77 1.42 -0.55
CA LYS A 60 9.35 2.09 -1.77
C LYS A 60 9.84 3.53 -1.75
N LEU A 61 10.54 3.94 -2.80
CA LEU A 61 11.12 5.26 -2.98
C LEU A 61 10.53 5.90 -4.24
N GLY A 62 9.65 6.88 -4.05
CA GLY A 62 9.21 7.80 -5.09
C GLY A 62 10.20 8.96 -5.26
N ILE A 63 10.52 9.31 -6.50
CA ILE A 63 11.34 10.48 -6.88
C ILE A 63 10.67 11.20 -8.06
N ASN A 64 10.40 12.50 -7.90
CA ASN A 64 10.18 13.40 -9.04
C ASN A 64 11.50 14.08 -9.42
N LEU A 65 11.69 14.26 -10.73
CA LEU A 65 12.86 14.94 -11.28
C LEU A 65 12.49 16.35 -11.78
N GLU A 66 13.46 17.25 -11.73
CA GLU A 66 13.35 18.55 -12.38
C GLU A 66 13.46 18.36 -13.91
N LYS A 67 12.33 18.50 -14.60
CA LYS A 67 12.14 18.30 -16.06
C LYS A 67 12.94 19.23 -16.98
N LYS A 68 13.79 20.09 -16.39
CA LYS A 68 14.78 20.95 -17.06
C LYS A 68 16.07 21.06 -16.25
N SER A 69 16.48 19.99 -15.57
CA SER A 69 17.67 20.01 -14.75
C SER A 69 18.93 20.22 -15.59
N GLU A 70 19.80 21.11 -15.13
CA GLU A 70 21.02 21.50 -15.84
C GLU A 70 21.95 20.30 -16.13
N ILE A 71 21.90 19.24 -15.31
CA ILE A 71 22.71 18.03 -15.56
C ILE A 71 22.22 17.24 -16.77
N ILE A 72 20.90 17.19 -17.02
CA ILE A 72 20.33 16.50 -18.17
C ILE A 72 20.65 17.27 -19.45
N ASP A 73 20.59 18.61 -19.42
CA ASP A 73 21.05 19.44 -20.54
C ASP A 73 22.56 19.32 -20.78
N ASN A 74 23.39 19.25 -19.73
CA ASN A 74 24.82 19.00 -19.86
C ASN A 74 25.11 17.60 -20.47
N ILE A 75 24.45 16.54 -19.98
CA ILE A 75 24.57 15.18 -20.54
C ILE A 75 24.10 15.16 -22.00
N ASN A 76 22.95 15.77 -22.30
CA ASN A 76 22.40 15.83 -23.65
C ASN A 76 23.28 16.66 -24.59
N GLY A 77 23.89 17.76 -24.14
CA GLY A 77 24.84 18.55 -24.93
C GLY A 77 26.11 17.76 -25.25
N VAL A 78 26.66 17.07 -24.23
CA VAL A 78 27.79 16.16 -24.38
C VAL A 78 27.48 15.02 -25.35
N LEU A 79 26.32 14.38 -25.24
CA LEU A 79 25.89 13.32 -26.16
C LEU A 79 25.61 13.85 -27.57
N LYS A 80 24.92 14.98 -27.74
CA LYS A 80 24.62 15.58 -29.06
C LYS A 80 25.88 15.94 -29.86
N ASN A 81 26.97 16.30 -29.18
CA ASN A 81 28.27 16.51 -29.84
C ASN A 81 28.90 15.18 -30.31
N VAL A 82 28.71 14.08 -29.56
CA VAL A 82 29.09 12.72 -30.01
C VAL A 82 28.19 12.20 -31.14
N THR A 83 26.89 12.55 -31.13
CA THR A 83 25.94 12.03 -32.13
C THR A 83 26.03 12.74 -33.47
N ARG A 84 26.25 14.07 -33.51
CA ARG A 84 26.29 14.87 -34.76
C ARG A 84 27.26 14.30 -35.79
N ASP A 85 28.47 13.94 -35.36
CA ASP A 85 29.50 13.37 -36.23
C ASP A 85 29.17 11.96 -36.76
N ARG A 86 28.17 11.28 -36.17
CA ARG A 86 27.72 9.93 -36.55
C ARG A 86 26.33 9.88 -37.18
N PHE A 87 25.51 10.92 -37.02
CA PHE A 87 24.34 11.11 -37.89
C PHE A 87 24.75 11.37 -39.34
N ALA A 88 25.92 11.98 -39.57
CA ALA A 88 26.57 12.06 -40.88
C ALA A 88 26.90 10.69 -41.51
N SER A 89 26.92 9.59 -40.73
CA SER A 89 27.07 8.21 -41.22
C SER A 89 25.80 7.34 -41.06
N GLY A 90 24.65 7.96 -40.77
CA GLY A 90 23.33 7.34 -40.94
C GLY A 90 22.97 6.21 -39.97
N GLN A 91 23.40 6.27 -38.69
CA GLN A 91 23.11 5.23 -37.69
C GLN A 91 21.85 5.55 -36.83
N PRO A 92 20.67 4.92 -37.07
CA PRO A 92 19.38 5.27 -36.43
C PRO A 92 19.19 4.67 -35.02
N TYR A 93 20.28 4.52 -34.26
CA TYR A 93 20.25 3.98 -32.89
C TYR A 93 20.57 5.01 -31.81
N PHE A 94 21.15 6.16 -32.17
CA PHE A 94 21.40 7.23 -31.21
C PHE A 94 20.10 7.87 -30.67
N ASP A 95 19.06 7.95 -31.51
CA ASP A 95 17.73 8.45 -31.11
C ASP A 95 17.16 7.65 -29.92
N ARG A 96 17.41 6.33 -29.89
CA ARG A 96 16.92 5.43 -28.83
C ARG A 96 17.48 5.74 -27.44
N LEU A 97 18.62 6.42 -27.35
CA LEU A 97 19.16 6.88 -26.05
C LEU A 97 18.40 8.10 -25.55
N PHE A 98 18.03 9.02 -26.44
CA PHE A 98 17.17 10.17 -26.12
C PHE A 98 15.70 9.78 -25.86
N HIS A 99 15.35 8.50 -26.02
CA HIS A 99 14.07 7.90 -25.64
C HIS A 99 14.13 7.04 -24.37
N LEU A 100 15.27 7.01 -23.66
CA LEU A 100 15.36 6.38 -22.33
C LEU A 100 14.89 7.34 -21.23
N PRO A 101 14.35 6.82 -20.11
CA PRO A 101 14.07 7.63 -18.91
C PRO A 101 15.30 8.41 -18.44
N GLU A 102 15.08 9.62 -17.93
CA GLU A 102 16.14 10.54 -17.48
C GLU A 102 17.09 9.90 -16.45
N MET A 103 16.52 9.12 -15.52
CA MET A 103 17.25 8.29 -14.55
C MET A 103 18.26 7.34 -15.23
N SER A 104 17.85 6.65 -16.30
CA SER A 104 18.70 5.74 -17.09
C SER A 104 19.80 6.49 -17.81
N LEU A 105 19.51 7.66 -18.39
CA LEU A 105 20.52 8.51 -19.03
C LEU A 105 21.61 8.95 -18.06
N ILE A 106 21.22 9.38 -16.85
CA ILE A 106 22.16 9.74 -15.77
C ILE A 106 22.98 8.51 -15.35
N PHE A 107 22.35 7.37 -15.06
CA PHE A 107 23.07 6.16 -14.65
C PHE A 107 24.01 5.62 -15.74
N ILE A 108 23.63 5.70 -17.02
CA ILE A 108 24.48 5.32 -18.15
C ILE A 108 25.70 6.26 -18.22
N PHE A 109 25.50 7.57 -18.08
CA PHE A 109 26.59 8.54 -18.13
C PHE A 109 27.57 8.36 -16.97
N PHE A 110 27.09 8.13 -15.74
CA PHE A 110 27.96 7.86 -14.59
C PHE A 110 28.68 6.51 -14.68
N LYS A 111 28.04 5.45 -15.24
CA LYS A 111 28.72 4.18 -15.58
C LYS A 111 29.87 4.42 -16.58
N ILE A 112 29.62 5.19 -17.66
CA ILE A 112 30.61 5.57 -18.68
C ILE A 112 31.84 6.27 -18.06
N LEU A 113 31.63 7.21 -17.14
CA LEU A 113 32.72 7.93 -16.46
C LEU A 113 33.57 7.03 -15.55
N ILE A 114 33.00 5.95 -15.01
CA ILE A 114 33.66 5.09 -14.00
C ILE A 114 34.32 3.86 -14.61
N GLU A 115 33.76 3.29 -15.69
CA GLU A 115 34.28 2.09 -16.37
C GLU A 115 35.36 2.39 -17.43
N GLY A 116 35.91 3.60 -17.43
CA GLY A 116 36.75 4.12 -18.51
C GLY A 116 37.97 3.25 -18.86
N ARG A 117 38.14 3.00 -20.17
CA ARG A 117 39.21 2.18 -20.77
C ARG A 117 39.39 0.77 -20.17
N LYS A 118 38.29 0.06 -19.87
CA LYS A 118 38.30 -1.42 -20.06
C LYS A 118 38.64 -1.75 -21.51
N ASN A 119 39.33 -2.86 -21.76
CA ASN A 119 39.73 -3.27 -23.10
C ASN A 119 38.50 -3.59 -23.97
N GLU A 120 38.58 -3.36 -25.28
CA GLU A 120 37.51 -3.61 -26.26
C GLU A 120 36.97 -5.07 -26.24
N LYS A 121 37.76 -6.01 -25.71
CA LYS A 121 37.39 -7.41 -25.50
C LYS A 121 36.37 -7.61 -24.36
N ASP A 122 36.35 -6.74 -23.35
CA ASP A 122 35.55 -6.89 -22.12
C ASP A 122 34.07 -6.51 -22.32
N TRP A 123 33.77 -5.65 -23.31
CA TRP A 123 32.44 -5.05 -23.53
C TRP A 123 31.44 -5.95 -24.27
N ARG A 124 31.82 -7.19 -24.61
CA ARG A 124 31.06 -8.09 -25.49
C ARG A 124 29.90 -8.85 -24.81
N GLN A 125 29.47 -8.42 -23.62
CA GLN A 125 28.42 -9.11 -22.84
C GLN A 125 27.00 -8.63 -23.16
N SER A 126 26.82 -7.42 -23.70
CA SER A 126 25.55 -6.98 -24.28
C SER A 126 25.75 -5.95 -25.41
N TYR A 127 24.74 -5.80 -26.28
CA TYR A 127 24.75 -4.76 -27.33
C TYR A 127 24.71 -3.34 -26.73
N TYR A 128 24.07 -3.16 -25.57
CA TYR A 128 24.07 -1.88 -24.86
C TYR A 128 25.46 -1.53 -24.33
N ASP A 129 26.19 -2.49 -23.74
CA ASP A 129 27.56 -2.27 -23.28
C ASP A 129 28.52 -1.91 -24.45
N TYR A 130 28.28 -2.46 -25.64
CA TYR A 130 29.03 -2.10 -26.85
C TYR A 130 28.79 -0.66 -27.32
N GLU A 131 27.54 -0.17 -27.32
CA GLU A 131 27.27 1.23 -27.68
C GLU A 131 27.67 2.21 -26.56
N ILE A 132 27.57 1.82 -25.29
CA ILE A 132 28.15 2.52 -24.13
C ILE A 132 29.68 2.70 -24.31
N HIS A 133 30.39 1.65 -24.76
CA HIS A 133 31.81 1.72 -25.09
C HIS A 133 32.10 2.67 -26.27
N ARG A 134 31.28 2.62 -27.32
CA ARG A 134 31.39 3.49 -28.49
C ARG A 134 31.15 4.96 -28.19
N ILE A 135 30.29 5.28 -27.21
CA ILE A 135 30.10 6.63 -26.67
C ILE A 135 31.35 7.02 -25.87
N PHE A 136 31.81 6.17 -24.95
CA PHE A 136 33.02 6.41 -24.15
C PHE A 136 34.24 6.74 -25.03
N ILE A 137 34.47 6.02 -26.14
CA ILE A 137 35.54 6.33 -27.10
C ILE A 137 35.41 7.77 -27.61
N SER A 138 34.22 8.18 -28.05
CA SER A 138 34.02 9.50 -28.67
C SER A 138 34.05 10.66 -27.66
N LEU A 139 33.63 10.41 -26.41
CA LEU A 139 33.81 11.36 -25.30
C LEU A 139 35.28 11.66 -24.97
N ASN A 140 36.18 10.71 -25.28
CA ASN A 140 37.63 10.87 -25.06
C ASN A 140 38.37 11.50 -26.25
N GLU A 141 37.70 11.73 -27.39
CA GLU A 141 38.27 12.51 -28.49
C GLU A 141 38.64 13.91 -28.01
N THR A 142 39.78 14.45 -28.46
CA THR A 142 40.40 15.67 -27.94
C THR A 142 39.47 16.89 -27.92
N LYS A 143 38.54 16.98 -28.87
CA LYS A 143 37.50 18.02 -28.96
C LYS A 143 36.50 17.99 -27.78
N ASN A 144 36.16 16.81 -27.29
CA ASN A 144 35.16 16.60 -26.24
C ASN A 144 35.78 16.66 -24.83
N GLN A 145 37.10 16.46 -24.69
CA GLN A 145 37.79 16.44 -23.41
C GLN A 145 37.60 17.72 -22.56
N LYS A 146 37.46 18.91 -23.18
CA LYS A 146 37.22 20.14 -22.43
C LYS A 146 35.87 20.10 -21.69
N ILE A 147 34.81 19.68 -22.38
CA ILE A 147 33.46 19.59 -21.82
C ILE A 147 33.42 18.47 -20.77
N LEU A 148 34.07 17.34 -21.05
CA LEU A 148 34.19 16.23 -20.11
C LEU A 148 34.87 16.64 -18.81
N ARG A 149 35.98 17.40 -18.88
CA ARG A 149 36.68 17.93 -17.69
C ARG A 149 35.77 18.80 -16.84
N THR A 150 35.15 19.83 -17.43
CA THR A 150 34.23 20.73 -16.72
C THR A 150 33.06 19.98 -16.07
N PHE A 151 32.51 18.94 -16.73
CA PHE A 151 31.51 18.06 -16.09
C PHE A 151 32.11 17.29 -14.90
N THR A 152 33.26 16.63 -15.08
CA THR A 152 33.89 15.82 -14.02
C THR A 152 34.38 16.63 -12.83
N GLU A 153 34.74 17.90 -13.03
CA GLU A 153 35.07 18.86 -11.98
C GLU A 153 33.80 19.23 -11.19
N LYS A 154 32.75 19.70 -11.90
CA LYS A 154 31.49 20.16 -11.32
C LYS A 154 30.74 19.07 -10.54
N TYR A 155 30.70 17.83 -11.07
CA TYR A 155 30.02 16.69 -10.44
C TYR A 155 30.98 15.72 -9.74
N SER A 156 32.19 16.19 -9.38
CA SER A 156 33.27 15.35 -8.82
C SER A 156 32.88 14.60 -7.55
N GLU A 157 32.06 15.19 -6.67
CA GLU A 157 31.55 14.53 -5.46
C GLU A 157 30.53 13.45 -5.80
N SER A 158 29.58 13.74 -6.67
CA SER A 158 28.55 12.79 -7.13
C SER A 158 29.18 11.59 -7.85
N ILE A 159 30.25 11.80 -8.61
CA ILE A 159 31.02 10.72 -9.26
C ILE A 159 31.72 9.82 -8.22
N LYS A 160 32.39 10.42 -7.21
CA LYS A 160 32.97 9.67 -6.08
C LYS A 160 31.90 8.90 -5.31
N PHE A 161 30.75 9.51 -5.05
CA PHE A 161 29.63 8.90 -4.35
C PHE A 161 29.04 7.72 -5.13
N PHE A 162 28.76 7.90 -6.42
CA PHE A 162 28.23 6.83 -7.28
C PHE A 162 29.20 5.65 -7.36
N LYS A 163 30.51 5.92 -7.56
CA LYS A 163 31.55 4.89 -7.60
C LYS A 163 31.65 4.09 -6.30
N LYS A 164 31.44 4.73 -5.14
CA LYS A 164 31.49 4.07 -3.83
C LYS A 164 30.20 3.29 -3.52
N ASN A 165 29.03 3.90 -3.74
CA ASN A 165 27.78 3.43 -3.14
C ASN A 165 26.82 2.71 -4.11
N LEU A 166 26.93 2.97 -5.42
CA LEU A 166 25.98 2.50 -6.43
C LEU A 166 26.66 1.58 -7.46
N TYR A 167 27.72 2.03 -8.12
CA TYR A 167 28.40 1.25 -9.15
C TYR A 167 29.07 -0.03 -8.61
N LYS A 168 28.57 -1.17 -9.09
CA LYS A 168 29.18 -2.50 -8.96
C LYS A 168 29.67 -2.97 -10.33
N LYS A 169 30.66 -3.87 -10.39
CA LYS A 169 31.05 -4.49 -11.67
C LYS A 169 29.87 -5.29 -12.23
N GLY A 170 29.42 -4.96 -13.44
CA GLY A 170 28.20 -5.53 -14.03
C GLY A 170 26.91 -4.81 -13.64
N PHE A 171 26.99 -3.60 -13.06
CA PHE A 171 25.85 -2.71 -12.89
C PHE A 171 25.18 -2.47 -14.25
N ASP A 172 23.88 -2.79 -14.33
CA ASP A 172 23.05 -2.37 -15.43
C ASP A 172 22.54 -0.95 -15.14
N ALA A 173 22.77 -0.06 -16.09
CA ALA A 173 22.42 1.34 -16.00
C ALA A 173 21.10 1.66 -16.73
N ASN A 174 20.55 0.71 -17.48
CA ASN A 174 19.27 0.86 -18.15
C ASN A 174 18.13 0.40 -17.22
N LEU A 175 17.44 1.35 -16.59
CA LEU A 175 16.24 1.05 -15.79
C LEU A 175 15.19 0.42 -16.70
N THR A 176 14.95 -0.86 -16.47
CA THR A 176 13.98 -1.67 -17.20
C THR A 176 12.99 -2.25 -16.18
N PRO A 177 11.68 -2.26 -16.45
CA PRO A 177 10.68 -2.63 -15.46
C PRO A 177 10.87 -4.07 -15.00
N ASN A 178 10.52 -4.35 -13.73
CA ASN A 178 10.61 -5.69 -13.14
C ASN A 178 12.02 -6.33 -13.12
N LYS A 179 13.08 -5.57 -13.47
CA LYS A 179 14.46 -6.03 -13.45
C LYS A 179 15.15 -5.70 -12.14
N ALA A 180 15.86 -6.70 -11.59
CA ALA A 180 16.71 -6.54 -10.42
C ALA A 180 18.01 -5.80 -10.78
N LEU A 181 18.32 -4.74 -10.04
CA LEU A 181 19.47 -3.86 -10.26
C LEU A 181 20.42 -3.97 -9.07
N LEU A 182 21.63 -4.47 -9.34
CA LEU A 182 22.66 -4.82 -8.35
C LEU A 182 23.58 -3.62 -8.06
N VAL A 183 23.51 -3.09 -6.84
CA VAL A 183 24.39 -2.01 -6.35
C VAL A 183 25.33 -2.53 -5.26
N ASN A 184 26.34 -1.74 -4.85
CA ASN A 184 27.28 -2.15 -3.81
C ASN A 184 26.59 -2.43 -2.47
N ASN A 185 25.56 -1.65 -2.12
CA ASN A 185 24.85 -1.74 -0.84
C ASN A 185 23.53 -2.52 -0.92
N GLY A 186 23.33 -3.36 -1.95
CA GLY A 186 22.17 -4.26 -2.06
C GLY A 186 21.55 -4.32 -3.46
N VAL A 187 20.22 -4.43 -3.53
CA VAL A 187 19.45 -4.53 -4.77
C VAL A 187 18.21 -3.64 -4.70
N TYR A 188 17.82 -3.07 -5.83
CA TYR A 188 16.51 -2.46 -6.03
C TYR A 188 15.92 -2.88 -7.38
N PHE A 189 14.65 -2.57 -7.62
CA PHE A 189 13.95 -2.78 -8.88
C PHE A 189 13.32 -1.44 -9.31
N TYR A 190 13.16 -1.25 -10.61
CA TYR A 190 12.34 -0.17 -11.17
C TYR A 190 10.90 -0.65 -11.34
N GLU A 191 9.98 0.07 -10.70
CA GLU A 191 8.54 -0.08 -10.81
C GLU A 191 8.05 1.01 -11.78
N ILE A 192 7.47 0.60 -12.90
CA ILE A 192 6.65 1.49 -13.74
C ILE A 192 5.25 1.45 -13.12
N GLY A 193 4.65 2.62 -12.89
CA GLY A 193 3.19 2.71 -12.83
C GLY A 193 2.68 2.66 -14.26
N ASP A 194 1.92 1.62 -14.61
CA ASP A 194 1.61 1.28 -16.01
C ASP A 194 0.99 2.45 -16.79
N GLU A 195 1.62 2.82 -17.92
CA GLU A 195 1.14 3.90 -18.79
C GLU A 195 -0.16 3.52 -19.53
N ASP A 196 -0.40 2.22 -19.75
CA ASP A 196 -1.53 1.70 -20.54
C ASP A 196 -2.73 1.19 -19.68
N GLU A 197 -2.55 0.82 -18.41
CA GLU A 197 -3.66 0.32 -17.56
C GLU A 197 -3.96 1.24 -16.37
N ASN A 198 -5.02 2.05 -16.54
CA ASN A 198 -5.64 2.79 -15.45
C ASN A 198 -6.22 1.84 -14.39
N LEU A 199 -5.46 1.52 -13.33
CA LEU A 199 -6.03 1.34 -11.98
C LEU A 199 -5.03 1.19 -10.83
N ILE A 200 -3.74 0.87 -11.04
CA ILE A 200 -2.82 0.51 -9.94
C ILE A 200 -1.67 1.51 -9.80
N SER A 201 -1.51 2.07 -8.59
CA SER A 201 -0.34 2.86 -8.16
C SER A 201 -0.04 4.18 -8.91
N LYS A 202 -1.03 5.09 -9.00
CA LYS A 202 -0.74 6.53 -9.21
C LYS A 202 -0.13 7.17 -7.96
N ILE A 203 1.08 6.74 -7.62
CA ILE A 203 1.97 7.45 -6.70
C ILE A 203 2.57 8.62 -7.50
N PRO A 204 2.49 9.88 -7.05
CA PRO A 204 2.77 11.05 -7.91
C PRO A 204 4.28 11.31 -8.05
N TYR A 205 5.04 10.35 -8.60
CA TYR A 205 6.49 10.42 -8.80
C TYR A 205 6.88 9.95 -10.21
N ASP A 206 7.71 10.71 -10.92
CA ASP A 206 8.26 10.34 -12.24
C ASP A 206 9.04 9.00 -12.21
N CYS A 207 9.51 8.54 -11.03
CA CYS A 207 10.15 7.25 -10.83
C CYS A 207 9.79 6.62 -9.47
N VAL A 208 9.51 5.30 -9.48
CA VAL A 208 9.29 4.48 -8.28
C VAL A 208 10.32 3.34 -8.23
N LEU A 209 11.02 3.22 -7.11
CA LEU A 209 12.07 2.22 -6.88
C LEU A 209 11.78 1.39 -5.63
N VAL A 210 11.90 0.06 -5.71
CA VAL A 210 11.58 -0.85 -4.58
C VAL A 210 12.71 -1.80 -4.21
N SER A 211 12.79 -2.16 -2.92
CA SER A 211 13.80 -3.07 -2.36
C SER A 211 13.30 -3.76 -1.09
N THR A 212 13.81 -4.93 -0.71
CA THR A 212 13.61 -5.48 0.64
C THR A 212 14.34 -4.69 1.72
N ASN A 213 15.34 -3.88 1.36
CA ASN A 213 16.15 -3.10 2.29
C ASN A 213 16.03 -1.58 2.05
N ARG A 214 16.06 -0.82 3.14
CA ARG A 214 16.05 0.66 3.10
C ARG A 214 17.33 1.25 2.49
N GLU A 215 18.49 0.68 2.82
CA GLU A 215 19.80 1.27 2.50
C GLU A 215 20.06 1.49 1.00
N PRO A 216 19.78 0.54 0.07
CA PRO A 216 19.91 0.77 -1.38
C PRO A 216 19.21 2.04 -1.84
N LEU A 217 17.97 2.25 -1.39
CA LEU A 217 17.13 3.37 -1.76
C LEU A 217 17.65 4.68 -1.16
N GLU A 218 18.12 4.67 0.09
CA GLU A 218 18.78 5.85 0.69
C GLU A 218 20.05 6.26 -0.05
N LYS A 219 20.86 5.33 -0.58
CA LYS A 219 22.02 5.69 -1.41
C LYS A 219 21.59 6.32 -2.74
N ILE A 220 20.50 5.84 -3.35
CA ILE A 220 19.98 6.39 -4.61
C ILE A 220 19.42 7.80 -4.39
N LEU A 221 18.61 7.99 -3.35
CA LEU A 221 18.12 9.29 -2.91
C LEU A 221 19.27 10.25 -2.62
N SER A 222 20.28 9.81 -1.86
CA SER A 222 21.48 10.61 -1.56
C SER A 222 22.24 11.03 -2.83
N PHE A 223 22.32 10.14 -3.84
CA PHE A 223 22.94 10.47 -5.12
C PHE A 223 22.17 11.55 -5.88
N PHE A 224 20.84 11.41 -6.02
CA PHE A 224 20.04 12.41 -6.73
C PHE A 224 19.97 13.77 -5.99
N ASN A 225 19.99 13.76 -4.66
CA ASN A 225 20.13 14.95 -3.83
C ASN A 225 21.49 15.65 -4.07
N LEU A 226 22.58 14.89 -4.24
CA LEU A 226 23.90 15.43 -4.64
C LEU A 226 23.93 15.99 -6.07
N LEU A 227 23.06 15.51 -6.98
CA LEU A 227 22.87 16.12 -8.30
C LEU A 227 22.01 17.40 -8.24
N LYS A 228 21.25 17.60 -7.15
CA LYS A 228 20.29 18.70 -6.93
C LYS A 228 19.15 18.75 -7.97
N ILE A 229 18.63 17.59 -8.37
CA ILE A 229 17.58 17.48 -9.41
C ILE A 229 16.25 16.90 -8.91
N THR A 230 16.12 16.70 -7.60
CA THR A 230 14.93 16.14 -6.95
C THR A 230 13.95 17.25 -6.57
N THR A 231 12.73 17.22 -7.09
CA THR A 231 11.69 18.21 -6.76
C THR A 231 10.83 17.76 -5.56
N SER A 232 10.47 16.48 -5.50
CA SER A 232 9.89 15.84 -4.31
C SER A 232 10.25 14.36 -4.25
N THR A 233 10.38 13.81 -3.04
CA THR A 233 10.82 12.43 -2.81
C THR A 233 10.15 11.83 -1.58
N LYS A 234 9.80 10.55 -1.62
CA LYS A 234 9.09 9.87 -0.51
C LYS A 234 9.60 8.44 -0.37
N LEU A 235 10.31 8.18 0.73
CA LEU A 235 10.85 6.86 1.10
C LEU A 235 9.97 6.26 2.21
N ILE A 236 9.13 5.30 1.86
CA ILE A 236 8.21 4.64 2.80
C ILE A 236 8.48 3.13 2.90
N PRO A 237 8.32 2.52 4.09
CA PRO A 237 8.11 1.09 4.21
C PRO A 237 6.67 0.74 3.79
N VAL A 238 6.51 -0.37 3.08
CA VAL A 238 5.21 -0.98 2.76
C VAL A 238 4.95 -2.06 3.81
N PHE A 239 3.97 -1.79 4.69
CA PHE A 239 3.70 -2.62 5.86
C PHE A 239 2.61 -3.67 5.62
N SER A 240 1.41 -3.30 5.15
CA SER A 240 0.51 -4.25 4.51
C SER A 240 0.50 -4.06 2.99
N PRO A 241 0.40 -5.13 2.18
CA PRO A 241 0.13 -5.02 0.76
C PRO A 241 -1.32 -4.59 0.45
N GLU A 242 -2.25 -4.88 1.38
CA GLU A 242 -3.67 -4.53 1.26
C GLU A 242 -3.83 -3.00 1.22
N GLU A 243 -2.99 -2.29 1.98
CA GLU A 243 -2.91 -0.83 2.00
C GLU A 243 -2.55 -0.20 0.64
N GLU A 244 -1.80 -0.91 -0.22
CA GLU A 244 -1.54 -0.46 -1.59
C GLU A 244 -2.75 -0.70 -2.51
N VAL A 245 -3.49 -1.80 -2.34
CA VAL A 245 -4.77 -2.02 -3.06
C VAL A 245 -5.77 -0.92 -2.70
N PHE A 246 -5.85 -0.54 -1.42
CA PHE A 246 -6.68 0.56 -0.95
C PHE A 246 -6.26 1.94 -1.50
N SER A 247 -5.01 2.18 -1.92
CA SER A 247 -4.60 3.48 -2.50
C SER A 247 -5.43 3.88 -3.73
N SER A 248 -5.80 2.89 -4.55
CA SER A 248 -6.50 3.08 -5.81
C SER A 248 -8.00 3.37 -5.62
N TYR A 249 -8.55 2.96 -4.47
CA TYR A 249 -9.94 3.20 -4.08
C TYR A 249 -10.24 4.69 -3.90
N ILE A 250 -9.30 5.50 -3.37
CA ILE A 250 -9.48 6.96 -3.27
C ILE A 250 -9.66 7.60 -4.66
N GLY A 251 -8.86 7.18 -5.64
CA GLY A 251 -9.00 7.64 -7.03
C GLY A 251 -10.37 7.31 -7.61
N TYR A 252 -10.86 6.08 -7.38
CA TYR A 252 -12.21 5.68 -7.79
C TYR A 252 -13.31 6.53 -7.11
N LEU A 253 -13.23 6.71 -5.79
CA LEU A 253 -14.19 7.51 -5.02
C LEU A 253 -14.29 8.96 -5.49
N LYS A 254 -13.16 9.59 -5.83
CA LYS A 254 -13.12 10.98 -6.33
C LYS A 254 -13.98 11.18 -7.57
N PHE A 255 -14.09 10.17 -8.44
CA PHE A 255 -14.95 10.20 -9.63
C PHE A 255 -16.36 9.63 -9.38
N SER A 256 -16.52 8.69 -8.44
CA SER A 256 -17.78 7.95 -8.25
C SER A 256 -18.70 8.48 -7.14
N SER A 257 -18.21 9.27 -6.17
CA SER A 257 -18.95 9.69 -4.97
C SER A 257 -20.34 10.26 -5.26
N LYS A 258 -20.43 11.17 -6.25
CA LYS A 258 -21.66 11.85 -6.71
C LYS A 258 -22.70 10.92 -7.36
N TYR A 259 -22.30 9.71 -7.73
CA TYR A 259 -23.15 8.68 -8.32
C TYR A 259 -23.49 7.56 -7.33
N LEU A 260 -22.60 7.29 -6.37
CA LEU A 260 -22.79 6.31 -5.29
C LEU A 260 -23.72 6.84 -4.19
N PHE A 261 -23.54 8.09 -3.76
CA PHE A 261 -24.24 8.66 -2.61
C PHE A 261 -25.23 9.73 -3.05
N ARG A 262 -26.47 9.62 -2.54
CA ARG A 262 -27.55 10.59 -2.84
C ARG A 262 -27.55 11.80 -1.92
N ASP A 263 -27.02 11.66 -0.71
CA ASP A 263 -26.92 12.77 0.23
C ASP A 263 -25.69 13.63 -0.10
N LYS A 264 -25.92 14.94 -0.14
CA LYS A 264 -24.91 15.95 -0.40
C LYS A 264 -24.00 16.20 0.81
N SER A 265 -24.44 15.91 2.04
CA SER A 265 -23.58 16.05 3.22
C SER A 265 -22.45 15.03 3.16
N VAL A 266 -22.80 13.75 2.98
CA VAL A 266 -21.86 12.63 2.78
C VAL A 266 -20.90 12.89 1.60
N VAL A 267 -21.43 13.32 0.44
CA VAL A 267 -20.56 13.65 -0.71
C VAL A 267 -19.59 14.78 -0.36
N GLY A 268 -20.04 15.83 0.33
CA GLY A 268 -19.17 16.93 0.77
C GLY A 268 -18.08 16.50 1.75
N VAL A 269 -18.40 15.63 2.72
CA VAL A 269 -17.41 15.03 3.63
C VAL A 269 -16.35 14.24 2.86
N ILE A 270 -16.76 13.42 1.88
CA ILE A 270 -15.86 12.61 1.06
C ILE A 270 -14.99 13.51 0.15
N GLU A 271 -15.56 14.47 -0.57
CA GLU A 271 -14.79 15.35 -1.45
C GLU A 271 -13.76 16.20 -0.69
N ASN A 272 -14.15 16.78 0.46
CA ASN A 272 -13.24 17.56 1.29
C ASN A 272 -12.12 16.69 1.89
N ALA A 273 -12.45 15.50 2.39
CA ALA A 273 -11.46 14.57 2.91
C ALA A 273 -10.47 14.07 1.85
N ILE A 274 -10.92 13.89 0.61
CA ILE A 274 -10.05 13.52 -0.52
C ILE A 274 -9.14 14.69 -0.91
N SER A 275 -9.63 15.93 -0.94
CA SER A 275 -8.79 17.12 -1.23
C SER A 275 -7.65 17.24 -0.22
N GLU A 276 -7.98 17.21 1.08
CA GLU A 276 -6.99 17.31 2.16
C GLU A 276 -5.99 16.14 2.18
N TYR A 277 -6.36 14.97 1.62
CA TYR A 277 -5.46 13.84 1.43
C TYR A 277 -4.52 14.02 0.21
N GLU A 278 -5.00 14.64 -0.87
CA GLU A 278 -4.17 15.01 -2.03
C GLU A 278 -3.18 16.15 -1.70
N ASP A 279 -3.58 17.07 -0.82
CA ASP A 279 -2.73 18.14 -0.25
C ASP A 279 -1.77 17.63 0.87
N GLU A 280 -1.65 16.30 1.04
CA GLU A 280 -0.89 15.58 2.09
C GLU A 280 -1.25 15.92 3.56
N ASN A 281 -2.36 16.62 3.81
CA ASN A 281 -2.88 16.98 5.13
C ASN A 281 -3.69 15.84 5.77
N TYR A 282 -3.05 14.67 5.92
CA TYR A 282 -3.62 13.42 6.42
C TYR A 282 -4.39 13.56 7.75
N ASN A 283 -3.91 14.42 8.66
CA ASN A 283 -4.58 14.72 9.92
C ASN A 283 -5.94 15.42 9.69
N HIS A 284 -6.00 16.46 8.85
CA HIS A 284 -7.25 17.18 8.63
C HIS A 284 -8.27 16.33 7.88
N SER A 285 -7.81 15.56 6.88
CA SER A 285 -8.62 14.55 6.19
C SER A 285 -9.28 13.56 7.16
N VAL A 286 -8.51 12.94 8.06
CA VAL A 286 -9.04 12.04 9.11
C VAL A 286 -9.98 12.75 10.08
N SER A 287 -9.74 14.04 10.38
CA SER A 287 -10.65 14.83 11.21
C SER A 287 -11.99 15.12 10.54
N ILE A 288 -12.01 15.43 9.23
CA ILE A 288 -13.24 15.68 8.45
C ILE A 288 -14.09 14.40 8.41
N VAL A 289 -13.49 13.27 8.07
CA VAL A 289 -14.17 11.96 8.05
C VAL A 289 -14.67 11.59 9.45
N GLY A 290 -13.85 11.84 10.48
CA GLY A 290 -14.21 11.59 11.88
C GLY A 290 -15.37 12.44 12.40
N LEU A 291 -15.57 13.65 11.88
CA LEU A 291 -16.71 14.52 12.19
C LEU A 291 -17.97 14.11 11.42
N GLY A 292 -17.87 13.86 10.10
CA GLY A 292 -18.99 13.38 9.31
C GLY A 292 -19.55 12.03 9.79
N ALA A 293 -18.71 11.19 10.40
CA ALA A 293 -19.14 9.97 11.08
C ALA A 293 -19.87 10.23 12.42
N GLU A 294 -19.56 11.31 13.14
CA GLU A 294 -20.33 11.71 14.33
C GLU A 294 -21.70 12.25 13.93
N GLU A 295 -21.77 13.09 12.90
CA GLU A 295 -23.02 13.63 12.36
C GLU A 295 -23.94 12.50 11.86
N LEU A 296 -23.39 11.50 11.16
CA LEU A 296 -24.13 10.32 10.71
C LEU A 296 -24.63 9.44 11.89
N LEU A 297 -23.82 9.23 12.93
CA LEU A 297 -24.29 8.51 14.13
C LEU A 297 -25.33 9.31 14.92
N ILE A 298 -25.24 10.65 14.93
CA ILE A 298 -26.28 11.53 15.49
C ILE A 298 -27.58 11.37 14.70
N GLU A 299 -27.54 11.46 13.37
CA GLU A 299 -28.73 11.31 12.53
C GLU A 299 -29.40 9.94 12.71
N ILE A 300 -28.59 8.86 12.76
CA ILE A 300 -29.06 7.51 13.08
C ILE A 300 -29.72 7.48 14.47
N TYR A 301 -29.12 8.09 15.49
CA TYR A 301 -29.71 8.14 16.83
C TYR A 301 -31.06 8.88 16.83
N GLU A 302 -31.11 10.09 16.28
CA GLU A 302 -32.30 10.95 16.32
C GLU A 302 -33.45 10.35 15.45
N ASN A 303 -33.14 9.78 14.28
CA ASN A 303 -34.14 9.14 13.43
C ASN A 303 -34.75 7.86 14.05
N TYR A 304 -33.93 6.99 14.64
CA TYR A 304 -34.41 5.70 15.17
C TYR A 304 -35.03 5.80 16.56
N PHE A 305 -34.54 6.68 17.44
CA PHE A 305 -35.08 6.83 18.81
C PHE A 305 -36.09 7.97 18.95
N ARG A 306 -36.06 8.97 18.05
CA ARG A 306 -36.86 10.22 18.14
C ARG A 306 -36.56 11.12 19.34
N ASP A 307 -35.44 10.85 20.02
CA ASP A 307 -34.84 11.69 21.06
C ASP A 307 -33.65 12.45 20.47
N SER A 308 -33.43 13.70 20.91
CA SER A 308 -32.25 14.47 20.51
C SER A 308 -30.94 13.86 21.05
N ALA A 309 -29.90 13.81 20.23
CA ALA A 309 -28.60 13.27 20.61
C ALA A 309 -27.90 14.18 21.65
N PRO A 310 -27.20 13.63 22.66
CA PRO A 310 -26.46 14.42 23.63
C PRO A 310 -25.32 15.23 22.98
N LYS A 311 -25.51 16.56 22.91
CA LYS A 311 -24.54 17.49 22.32
C LYS A 311 -23.17 17.35 23.01
N LYS A 312 -22.11 17.26 22.21
CA LYS A 312 -20.70 16.98 22.58
C LYS A 312 -20.33 15.51 22.89
N TYR A 313 -21.17 14.53 22.56
CA TYR A 313 -20.73 13.13 22.61
C TYR A 313 -19.75 12.82 21.47
N THR A 314 -18.65 12.15 21.79
CA THR A 314 -17.69 11.67 20.80
C THR A 314 -18.23 10.46 20.03
N LEU A 315 -17.69 10.18 18.84
CA LEU A 315 -17.94 9.02 17.98
C LEU A 315 -18.07 7.70 18.75
N LYS A 316 -17.16 7.46 19.71
CA LYS A 316 -17.22 6.28 20.58
C LYS A 316 -18.44 6.31 21.52
N GLN A 317 -18.73 7.44 22.14
CA GLN A 317 -19.86 7.61 23.06
C GLN A 317 -21.20 7.54 22.30
N LEU A 318 -21.28 8.04 21.08
CA LEU A 318 -22.44 7.88 20.19
C LEU A 318 -22.67 6.41 19.84
N TYR A 319 -21.62 5.69 19.41
CA TYR A 319 -21.68 4.25 19.16
C TYR A 319 -22.12 3.44 20.39
N GLU A 320 -21.52 3.71 21.56
CA GLU A 320 -21.88 3.04 22.82
C GLU A 320 -23.32 3.39 23.26
N LEU A 321 -23.78 4.63 23.05
CA LEU A 321 -25.15 5.07 23.34
C LEU A 321 -26.19 4.35 22.46
N ILE A 322 -26.00 4.34 21.14
CA ILE A 322 -26.87 3.61 20.20
C ILE A 322 -26.91 2.12 20.57
N HIS A 323 -25.73 1.50 20.78
CA HIS A 323 -25.65 0.09 21.12
C HIS A 323 -26.38 -0.24 22.42
N ASN A 324 -26.21 0.57 23.47
CA ASN A 324 -26.89 0.37 24.75
C ASN A 324 -28.41 0.55 24.64
N ASN A 325 -28.88 1.57 23.93
CA ASN A 325 -30.32 1.79 23.75
C ASN A 325 -30.99 0.65 23.00
N ILE A 326 -30.47 0.22 21.84
CA ILE A 326 -31.03 -0.92 21.10
C ILE A 326 -30.96 -2.21 21.95
N LYS A 327 -29.89 -2.42 22.72
CA LYS A 327 -29.77 -3.56 23.63
C LYS A 327 -30.83 -3.55 24.75
N ASN A 328 -31.27 -2.37 25.20
CA ASN A 328 -32.37 -2.22 26.15
C ASN A 328 -33.74 -2.47 25.51
N PHE A 329 -33.93 -2.18 24.22
CA PHE A 329 -35.14 -2.55 23.47
C PHE A 329 -35.21 -4.05 23.14
N LEU A 330 -34.07 -4.69 22.82
CA LEU A 330 -34.00 -6.11 22.46
C LEU A 330 -34.03 -7.05 23.67
N ARG A 331 -33.67 -6.56 24.86
CA ARG A 331 -33.84 -7.31 26.11
C ARG A 331 -35.30 -7.24 26.55
N PRO A 332 -36.04 -8.37 26.65
CA PRO A 332 -37.34 -8.35 27.29
C PRO A 332 -37.16 -7.93 28.76
N ASN A 333 -38.05 -7.07 29.26
CA ASN A 333 -38.11 -6.67 30.67
C ASN A 333 -38.59 -7.86 31.55
N MET A 334 -37.71 -8.84 31.72
CA MET A 334 -37.90 -9.96 32.65
C MET A 334 -37.74 -9.44 34.08
N ILE A 335 -38.88 -9.23 34.74
CA ILE A 335 -38.94 -8.87 36.15
C ILE A 335 -39.01 -10.16 36.97
N LEU A 336 -38.20 -10.24 38.05
CA LEU A 336 -38.27 -11.34 39.02
C LEU A 336 -39.68 -11.38 39.65
N GLN A 337 -40.42 -12.46 39.39
CA GLN A 337 -41.81 -12.61 39.80
C GLN A 337 -41.93 -12.95 41.29
N ASN A 338 -42.76 -12.18 42.00
CA ASN A 338 -42.96 -12.32 43.43
C ASN A 338 -43.84 -13.53 43.79
N SER A 339 -43.33 -14.40 44.65
CA SER A 339 -43.99 -15.64 45.12
C SER A 339 -45.07 -15.41 46.19
N SER A 340 -45.26 -14.18 46.68
CA SER A 340 -46.30 -13.82 47.67
C SER A 340 -47.71 -14.28 47.29
N SER A 341 -48.04 -14.24 46.00
CA SER A 341 -49.30 -14.72 45.42
C SER A 341 -49.52 -16.24 45.59
N ILE A 342 -48.44 -17.04 45.52
CA ILE A 342 -48.48 -18.49 45.76
C ILE A 342 -48.80 -18.74 47.24
N TYR A 343 -48.10 -18.06 48.15
CA TYR A 343 -48.32 -18.20 49.60
C TYR A 343 -49.72 -17.75 50.03
N ALA A 344 -50.27 -16.70 49.41
CA ALA A 344 -51.66 -16.28 49.63
C ALA A 344 -52.65 -17.40 49.25
N ASN A 345 -52.48 -18.01 48.07
CA ASN A 345 -53.34 -19.12 47.61
C ASN A 345 -53.20 -20.36 48.49
N ILE A 346 -51.97 -20.74 48.89
CA ILE A 346 -51.74 -21.83 49.85
C ILE A 346 -52.44 -21.55 51.18
N LYS A 347 -52.34 -20.31 51.71
CA LYS A 347 -52.99 -19.91 52.97
C LYS A 347 -54.52 -19.86 52.88
N ILE A 348 -55.10 -19.73 51.69
CA ILE A 348 -56.54 -19.89 51.44
C ILE A 348 -56.91 -21.37 51.43
N LEU A 349 -56.14 -22.22 50.74
CA LEU A 349 -56.37 -23.67 50.68
C LEU A 349 -56.26 -24.32 52.07
N MET A 350 -55.26 -23.95 52.88
CA MET A 350 -55.06 -24.44 54.25
C MET A 350 -56.16 -24.02 55.25
N LYS A 351 -57.07 -23.11 54.88
CA LYS A 351 -58.22 -22.71 55.72
C LYS A 351 -59.48 -23.54 55.45
N LYS A 352 -59.52 -24.28 54.35
CA LYS A 352 -60.63 -25.18 54.01
C LYS A 352 -60.47 -26.52 54.73
N LYS A 353 -61.57 -27.19 55.03
CA LYS A 353 -61.55 -28.57 55.54
C LYS A 353 -61.24 -29.56 54.41
N GLU A 354 -60.72 -30.73 54.77
CA GLU A 354 -60.64 -31.84 53.83
C GLU A 354 -62.06 -32.20 53.33
N GLY A 355 -62.22 -32.28 52.00
CA GLY A 355 -63.51 -32.36 51.32
C GLY A 355 -63.99 -31.05 50.69
N GLU A 356 -63.63 -29.89 51.24
CA GLU A 356 -64.01 -28.56 50.68
C GLU A 356 -63.02 -28.05 49.61
N ILE A 357 -61.84 -28.65 49.53
CA ILE A 357 -60.77 -28.29 48.57
C ILE A 357 -61.04 -28.96 47.22
N GLN A 358 -61.29 -28.18 46.18
CA GLN A 358 -61.47 -28.73 44.85
C GLN A 358 -60.11 -28.98 44.17
N LYS A 359 -59.96 -30.15 43.52
CA LYS A 359 -58.76 -30.53 42.75
C LYS A 359 -58.31 -29.45 41.76
N ILE A 360 -59.26 -28.68 41.20
CA ILE A 360 -58.98 -27.59 40.25
C ILE A 360 -58.31 -26.37 40.90
N GLU A 361 -58.51 -26.12 42.19
CA GLU A 361 -57.87 -25.00 42.92
C GLU A 361 -56.40 -25.32 43.24
N ILE A 362 -56.13 -26.57 43.61
CA ILE A 362 -54.76 -27.10 43.75
C ILE A 362 -54.03 -26.98 42.41
N LEU A 363 -54.64 -27.43 41.31
CA LEU A 363 -54.06 -27.35 39.97
C LEU A 363 -53.83 -25.91 39.49
N LYS A 364 -54.72 -24.96 39.81
CA LYS A 364 -54.51 -23.52 39.55
C LYS A 364 -53.29 -23.00 40.32
N THR A 365 -53.16 -23.36 41.60
CA THR A 365 -52.05 -22.92 42.46
C THR A 365 -50.71 -23.51 42.01
N LEU A 366 -50.68 -24.80 41.63
CA LEU A 366 -49.50 -25.45 41.06
C LEU A 366 -49.10 -24.83 39.71
N ARG A 367 -50.04 -24.52 38.81
CA ARG A 367 -49.75 -23.82 37.54
C ARG A 367 -49.17 -22.43 37.78
N LEU A 368 -49.70 -21.67 38.75
CA LEU A 368 -49.16 -20.37 39.14
C LEU A 368 -47.70 -20.51 39.62
N ALA A 369 -47.42 -21.48 40.49
CA ALA A 369 -46.08 -21.75 40.99
C ALA A 369 -45.10 -22.15 39.88
N ILE A 370 -45.50 -23.06 38.97
CA ILE A 370 -44.68 -23.48 37.83
C ILE A 370 -44.34 -22.30 36.92
N ASN A 371 -45.32 -21.44 36.61
CA ASN A 371 -45.10 -20.25 35.77
C ASN A 371 -44.10 -19.26 36.42
N ILE A 372 -44.24 -19.01 37.73
CA ILE A 372 -43.32 -18.14 38.49
C ILE A 372 -41.91 -18.74 38.55
N ILE A 373 -41.79 -20.05 38.76
CA ILE A 373 -40.49 -20.76 38.78
C ILE A 373 -39.81 -20.71 37.41
N ASP A 374 -40.53 -20.99 36.32
CA ASP A 374 -39.95 -20.96 34.97
C ASP A 374 -39.59 -19.54 34.51
N GLY A 375 -40.42 -18.54 34.85
CA GLY A 375 -40.09 -17.12 34.62
C GLY A 375 -38.84 -16.68 35.37
N ASN A 376 -38.75 -17.00 36.67
CA ASN A 376 -37.60 -16.66 37.50
C ASN A 376 -36.34 -17.43 37.08
N ARG A 377 -36.48 -18.68 36.62
CA ARG A 377 -35.37 -19.45 36.04
C ARG A 377 -34.82 -18.78 34.79
N LYS A 378 -35.65 -18.40 33.83
CA LYS A 378 -35.24 -17.72 32.59
C LYS A 378 -34.55 -16.38 32.85
N TYR A 379 -35.05 -15.63 33.84
CA TYR A 379 -34.41 -14.40 34.33
C TYR A 379 -32.99 -14.68 34.88
N LEU A 380 -32.86 -15.66 35.78
CA LEU A 380 -31.56 -16.02 36.38
C LEU A 380 -30.59 -16.63 35.37
N GLU A 381 -31.05 -17.47 34.44
CA GLU A 381 -30.25 -17.99 33.32
C GLU A 381 -29.71 -16.84 32.44
N THR A 382 -30.52 -15.81 32.20
CA THR A 382 -30.12 -14.60 31.44
C THR A 382 -29.07 -13.78 32.19
N GLU A 383 -29.25 -13.55 33.50
CA GLU A 383 -28.27 -12.79 34.30
C GLU A 383 -26.96 -13.56 34.51
N VAL A 384 -27.01 -14.88 34.69
CA VAL A 384 -25.81 -15.73 34.74
C VAL A 384 -25.04 -15.70 33.41
N ASN A 385 -25.74 -15.66 32.27
CA ASN A 385 -25.10 -15.51 30.97
C ASN A 385 -24.53 -14.10 30.75
N ASN A 386 -25.21 -13.05 31.23
CA ASN A 386 -24.69 -11.68 31.23
C ASN A 386 -23.38 -11.56 32.05
N LEU A 387 -23.25 -12.31 33.15
CA LEU A 387 -22.05 -12.32 33.99
C LEU A 387 -20.90 -13.19 33.43
N ARG A 388 -21.20 -14.25 32.67
CA ARG A 388 -20.20 -15.23 32.19
C ARG A 388 -19.42 -14.82 30.95
N SER A 389 -19.88 -13.82 30.18
CA SER A 389 -19.34 -13.52 28.85
C SER A 389 -18.85 -12.07 28.66
N PRO A 390 -17.66 -11.70 29.18
CA PRO A 390 -17.06 -10.39 28.90
C PRO A 390 -16.68 -10.17 27.42
N GLY A 391 -16.33 -11.25 26.70
CA GLY A 391 -15.67 -11.19 25.40
C GLY A 391 -16.58 -10.98 24.18
N ILE A 392 -17.86 -11.35 24.26
CA ILE A 392 -18.82 -11.16 23.17
C ILE A 392 -19.98 -10.31 23.67
N ARG A 393 -19.81 -8.98 23.58
CA ARG A 393 -20.96 -8.10 23.37
C ARG A 393 -21.47 -8.41 21.96
N ASP A 394 -22.62 -9.05 21.87
CA ASP A 394 -23.39 -9.14 20.62
C ASP A 394 -23.70 -7.71 20.18
N SER A 395 -22.90 -7.18 19.26
CA SER A 395 -23.15 -5.85 18.71
C SER A 395 -24.33 -5.93 17.77
N VAL A 396 -25.11 -4.85 17.75
CA VAL A 396 -26.23 -4.69 16.82
C VAL A 396 -25.70 -4.52 15.40
N PHE A 397 -24.48 -4.00 15.26
CA PHE A 397 -23.80 -3.87 13.98
C PHE A 397 -23.12 -5.20 13.58
N PRO A 398 -23.17 -5.59 12.29
CA PRO A 398 -22.42 -6.73 11.77
C PRO A 398 -20.93 -6.66 12.12
N ARG A 399 -20.26 -7.82 12.25
CA ARG A 399 -18.85 -7.90 12.69
C ARG A 399 -17.91 -7.01 11.87
N THR A 400 -18.09 -6.94 10.55
CA THR A 400 -17.32 -6.09 9.64
C THR A 400 -17.50 -4.60 9.98
N LEU A 401 -18.75 -4.13 10.01
CA LEU A 401 -19.07 -2.73 10.34
C LEU A 401 -18.58 -2.36 11.75
N ARG A 402 -18.72 -3.27 12.72
CA ARG A 402 -18.15 -3.08 14.07
C ARG A 402 -16.63 -2.86 14.02
N GLY A 403 -15.90 -3.70 13.29
CA GLY A 403 -14.44 -3.56 13.14
C GLY A 403 -14.07 -2.22 12.52
N ASN A 404 -14.78 -1.83 11.46
CA ASN A 404 -14.55 -0.58 10.75
C ASN A 404 -14.86 0.65 11.64
N ILE A 405 -15.92 0.61 12.47
CA ILE A 405 -16.20 1.66 13.46
C ILE A 405 -15.11 1.69 14.55
N GLU A 406 -14.63 0.54 15.02
CA GLU A 406 -13.54 0.47 16.02
C GLU A 406 -12.21 1.02 15.47
N GLU A 407 -11.88 0.78 14.19
CA GLU A 407 -10.72 1.37 13.51
C GLU A 407 -10.91 2.87 13.23
N LEU A 408 -12.08 3.29 12.77
CA LEU A 408 -12.44 4.70 12.57
C LEU A 408 -12.28 5.50 13.87
N ILE A 409 -12.75 4.96 15.00
CA ILE A 409 -12.54 5.51 16.34
C ILE A 409 -11.05 5.56 16.68
N ALA A 410 -10.28 4.52 16.39
CA ALA A 410 -8.85 4.48 16.67
C ALA A 410 -8.08 5.57 15.90
N ASN A 411 -8.29 5.68 14.58
CA ASN A 411 -7.60 6.67 13.73
C ASN A 411 -8.05 8.10 14.04
N ARG A 412 -9.35 8.34 14.28
CA ARG A 412 -9.85 9.64 14.75
C ARG A 412 -9.21 10.02 16.09
N ASN A 413 -9.04 9.07 17.01
CA ASN A 413 -8.36 9.31 18.29
C ASN A 413 -6.85 9.57 18.12
N LYS A 414 -6.16 8.95 17.13
CA LYS A 414 -4.77 9.29 16.77
C LYS A 414 -4.62 10.76 16.40
N VAL A 415 -5.64 11.37 15.78
CA VAL A 415 -5.60 12.78 15.33
C VAL A 415 -6.12 13.77 16.38
N SER A 416 -7.00 13.32 17.28
CA SER A 416 -7.59 14.17 18.33
C SER A 416 -6.56 14.75 19.30
N HIS A 417 -6.83 15.95 19.83
CA HIS A 417 -5.89 16.74 20.65
C HIS A 417 -5.12 15.92 21.73
N LYS A 418 -3.78 16.04 21.68
CA LYS A 418 -2.74 15.53 22.62
C LYS A 418 -2.02 14.22 22.27
N SER A 419 -2.41 13.54 21.19
CA SER A 419 -1.57 12.49 20.60
C SER A 419 -0.23 13.08 20.09
N ARG A 420 0.84 12.28 20.14
CA ARG A 420 2.14 12.59 19.50
C ARG A 420 2.32 11.86 18.15
N ILE A 421 1.23 11.33 17.60
CA ILE A 421 1.21 10.43 16.45
C ILE A 421 0.32 11.10 15.41
N SER A 422 0.91 11.56 14.31
CA SER A 422 0.14 12.00 13.14
C SER A 422 -0.49 10.79 12.45
N ALA A 423 -1.66 10.97 11.83
CA ALA A 423 -2.11 10.02 10.81
C ALA A 423 -1.13 10.03 9.63
N ASP A 424 -0.91 8.86 9.03
CA ASP A 424 -0.19 8.73 7.78
C ASP A 424 -1.13 8.50 6.60
N TYR A 425 -0.55 8.42 5.40
CA TYR A 425 -1.20 8.16 4.13
C TYR A 425 -2.16 6.96 4.16
N TYR A 426 -1.76 5.84 4.77
CA TYR A 426 -2.56 4.61 4.79
C TYR A 426 -3.62 4.62 5.90
N ASP A 427 -3.31 5.20 7.05
CA ASP A 427 -4.32 5.49 8.09
C ASP A 427 -5.45 6.37 7.55
N THR A 428 -5.15 7.40 6.74
CA THR A 428 -6.17 8.24 6.10
C THR A 428 -7.04 7.44 5.13
N ILE A 429 -6.44 6.63 4.25
CA ILE A 429 -7.19 5.79 3.30
C ILE A 429 -8.11 4.81 4.05
N ARG A 430 -7.59 4.10 5.05
CA ARG A 430 -8.38 3.15 5.87
C ARG A 430 -9.51 3.85 6.61
N THR A 431 -9.30 5.08 7.08
CA THR A 431 -10.35 5.91 7.73
C THR A 431 -11.47 6.28 6.74
N ILE A 432 -11.14 6.72 5.52
CA ILE A 432 -12.12 7.03 4.46
C ILE A 432 -12.95 5.79 4.10
N TYR A 433 -12.30 4.63 3.93
CA TYR A 433 -12.99 3.36 3.70
C TYR A 433 -13.95 2.99 4.85
N CYS A 434 -13.50 3.09 6.10
CA CYS A 434 -14.33 2.76 7.25
C CYS A 434 -15.60 3.64 7.35
N TYR A 435 -15.49 4.94 7.07
CA TYR A 435 -16.65 5.83 7.02
C TYR A 435 -17.63 5.45 5.89
N ILE A 436 -17.14 5.11 4.71
CA ILE A 436 -18.00 4.70 3.60
C ILE A 436 -18.73 3.38 3.91
N THR A 437 -18.11 2.46 4.64
CA THR A 437 -18.81 1.26 5.13
C THR A 437 -19.82 1.52 6.25
N LEU A 438 -19.83 2.72 6.84
CA LEU A 438 -20.87 3.17 7.79
C LEU A 438 -22.04 3.89 7.08
N VAL A 439 -21.80 4.40 5.87
CA VAL A 439 -22.80 5.07 5.00
C VAL A 439 -23.65 4.06 4.20
N ILE A 440 -23.12 2.86 3.93
CA ILE A 440 -23.72 1.80 3.09
C ILE A 440 -24.38 0.72 3.96
#